data_AF-A0A1H6E2Z8-F1
#
_entry.id   AF-A0A1H6E2Z8-F1
#
_cell.length_a   1.000
_cell.length_b   1.000
_cell.length_c   1.000
_cell.angle_alpha   90.00
_cell.angle_beta   90.00
_cell.angle_gamma   90.00
#
_symmetry.space_group_name_H-M   'P 1'
#
loop_
_entity.id
_entity.type
_entity.pdbx_description
1 polymer ?
#
loop_
_entity_poly.entity_id
_entity_poly.type
_entity_poly.pdbx_seq_one_letter_code
_entity_poly.pdbx_strand_id
1 'polypeptide(L)'
;SDNGAQYCSKDFEAVCRRLGVTRSRAAVGTSADNAAAEAFNATLKRETLQGAHHWPDTRTARLAVFRWITRYNTRRRHSRLGHTSPIDYEKTTGSLTAAA
;
A
#
# COMPACT_ATOMS: atom_id res chain seq x y z
N SER A 1 6.49 8.90 -3.09
CA SER A 1 7.00 7.63 -3.65
C SER A 1 8.50 7.55 -3.41
N ASP A 2 9.07 6.35 -3.50
CA ASP A 2 10.53 6.20 -3.54
C ASP A 2 11.11 6.66 -4.89
N ASN A 3 12.43 6.51 -5.03
CA ASN A 3 13.18 6.88 -6.23
C ASN A 3 13.37 5.71 -7.21
N GLY A 4 12.53 4.67 -7.13
CA GLY A 4 12.56 3.54 -8.06
C GLY A 4 12.39 3.99 -9.52
N ALA A 5 13.08 3.31 -10.44
CA ALA A 5 13.10 3.68 -11.86
C ALA A 5 11.70 3.83 -12.48
N GLN A 6 10.73 3.04 -12.02
CA GLN A 6 9.33 3.13 -12.45
C GLN A 6 8.69 4.47 -12.06
N TYR A 7 8.88 4.94 -10.82
CA TYR A 7 8.32 6.21 -10.33
C TYR A 7 9.09 7.45 -10.82
N CYS A 8 10.32 7.25 -11.28
CA CYS A 8 11.14 8.28 -11.93
C CYS A 8 10.96 8.34 -13.46
N SER A 9 10.18 7.43 -14.05
CA SER A 9 9.98 7.38 -15.50
C SER A 9 9.18 8.57 -16.03
N LYS A 10 9.46 8.97 -17.27
CA LYS A 10 8.71 10.02 -17.98
C LYS A 10 7.25 9.63 -18.22
N ASP A 11 6.99 8.35 -18.44
CA ASP A 11 5.63 7.84 -18.67
C ASP A 11 4.78 8.00 -17.41
N PHE A 12 5.33 7.66 -16.24
CA PHE A 12 4.65 7.85 -14.96
C PHE A 12 4.41 9.34 -14.67
N GLU A 13 5.40 10.19 -14.94
CA GLU A 13 5.26 11.65 -14.83
C GLU A 13 4.14 12.21 -15.72
N ALA A 14 4.09 11.78 -16.97
CA ALA A 14 3.08 12.23 -17.92
C ALA A 14 1.67 11.88 -17.46
N VAL A 15 1.47 10.67 -16.92
CA VAL A 15 0.19 10.23 -16.37
C VAL A 15 -0.18 11.04 -15.12
N CYS A 16 0.74 11.25 -14.18
CA CYS A 16 0.48 12.07 -13.00
C CYS A 16 0.07 13.50 -13.38
N ARG A 17 0.77 14.11 -14.33
CA ARG A 17 0.44 15.46 -14.83
C ARG A 17 -0.94 15.49 -15.47
N ARG A 18 -1.28 14.50 -16.30
CA ARG A 18 -2.60 14.39 -16.94
C ARG A 18 -3.74 14.28 -15.92
N LEU A 19 -3.50 13.59 -14.81
CA LEU A 19 -4.49 13.38 -13.75
C LEU A 19 -4.46 14.47 -12.65
N GLY A 20 -3.62 15.51 -12.78
CA GLY A 20 -3.49 16.55 -11.75
C GLY A 20 -2.89 16.07 -10.43
N VAL A 21 -2.19 14.93 -10.43
CA VAL A 21 -1.61 14.34 -9.23
C VAL A 21 -0.24 14.95 -8.93
N THR A 22 -0.13 15.63 -7.79
CA THR A 22 1.15 16.14 -7.28
C THR A 22 2.03 14.99 -6.80
N ARG A 23 3.19 14.82 -7.43
CA ARG A 23 4.18 13.83 -7.01
C ARG A 23 5.03 14.37 -5.87
N SER A 24 4.85 13.82 -4.66
CA SER A 24 5.83 13.97 -3.57
C SER A 24 6.82 12.80 -3.65
N ARG A 25 8.06 13.09 -4.02
CA ARG A 25 9.17 12.11 -3.97
C ARG A 25 9.99 12.39 -2.73
N ALA A 26 10.30 11.33 -2.00
CA ALA A 26 11.21 11.38 -0.87
C ALA A 26 12.55 12.00 -1.31
N ALA A 27 13.12 12.89 -0.51
CA ALA A 27 14.46 13.39 -0.76
C ALA A 27 15.45 12.21 -0.80
N VAL A 28 16.50 12.31 -1.60
CA VAL A 28 17.52 11.26 -1.67
C VAL A 28 18.10 11.06 -0.27
N GLY A 29 17.89 9.89 0.33
CA GLY A 29 18.37 9.55 1.67
C GLY A 29 17.33 9.52 2.80
N THR A 30 16.05 9.87 2.55
CA THR A 30 14.99 9.79 3.58
C THR A 30 14.25 8.45 3.51
N SER A 31 14.71 7.46 4.28
CA SER A 31 14.03 6.15 4.42
C SER A 31 12.67 6.23 5.13
N ALA A 32 12.46 7.29 5.92
CA ALA A 32 11.23 7.50 6.70
C ALA A 32 9.97 7.58 5.81
N ASP A 33 10.10 8.15 4.61
CA ASP A 33 8.97 8.33 3.69
C ASP A 33 8.44 7.01 3.12
N ASN A 34 9.27 5.96 3.11
CA ASN A 34 8.89 4.62 2.64
C ASN A 34 8.57 3.64 3.78
N ALA A 35 8.88 4.00 5.03
CA ALA A 35 8.78 3.10 6.19
C ALA A 35 7.37 2.50 6.36
N ALA A 36 6.31 3.28 6.07
CA ALA A 36 4.94 2.78 6.12
C ALA A 36 4.66 1.70 5.06
N ALA A 37 5.15 1.90 3.82
CA ALA A 37 5.01 0.93 2.75
C ALA A 37 5.84 -0.33 3.01
N GLU A 38 7.04 -0.18 3.58
CA GLU A 38 7.89 -1.31 3.97
C GLU A 38 7.25 -2.15 5.09
N ALA A 39 6.73 -1.51 6.13
CA ALA A 39 6.04 -2.21 7.21
C ALA A 39 4.79 -2.96 6.71
N PHE A 40 4.03 -2.35 5.81
CA PHE A 40 2.89 -3.00 5.13
C PHE A 40 3.33 -4.23 4.34
N ASN A 41 4.33 -4.08 3.47
CA ASN A 41 4.85 -5.18 2.64
C ASN A 41 5.47 -6.31 3.47
N ALA A 42 6.17 -5.98 4.55
CA ALA A 42 6.72 -6.95 5.48
C ALA A 42 5.61 -7.76 6.17
N THR A 43 4.53 -7.09 6.58
CA THR A 43 3.37 -7.74 7.22
C THR A 43 2.65 -8.67 6.25
N LEU A 44 2.41 -8.21 5.02
CA LEU A 44 1.84 -9.04 3.94
C LEU A 44 2.67 -10.30 3.76
N LYS A 45 3.97 -10.17 3.47
CA LYS A 45 4.85 -11.31 3.21
C LYS A 45 4.87 -12.29 4.39
N ARG A 46 5.02 -11.77 5.62
CA ARG A 46 5.04 -12.60 6.84
C ARG A 46 3.77 -13.43 7.00
N GLU A 47 2.61 -12.83 6.78
CA GLU A 47 1.32 -13.48 7.01
C GLU A 47 0.86 -14.37 5.85
N THR A 48 1.28 -14.09 4.60
CA THR A 48 0.86 -14.86 3.42
C THR A 48 1.86 -15.92 2.96
N LEU A 49 3.17 -15.70 3.13
CA LEU A 49 4.19 -16.69 2.76
C LEU A 49 4.52 -17.63 3.91
N GLN A 50 4.41 -17.17 5.17
CA GLN A 50 4.56 -18.01 6.37
C GLN A 50 5.85 -18.86 6.37
N GLY A 51 6.96 -18.27 5.92
CA GLY A 51 8.26 -18.96 5.85
C GLY A 51 8.56 -19.63 4.51
N ALA A 52 7.60 -19.70 3.57
CA ALA A 52 7.87 -20.13 2.22
C ALA A 52 8.74 -19.12 1.46
N HIS A 53 9.65 -19.61 0.61
CA HIS A 53 10.50 -18.78 -0.24
C HIS A 53 9.73 -18.13 -1.40
N HIS A 54 8.72 -18.80 -1.94
CA HIS A 54 7.90 -18.31 -3.05
C HIS A 54 6.55 -19.03 -3.10
N TRP A 55 5.62 -18.49 -3.90
CA TRP A 55 4.40 -19.19 -4.29
C TRP A 55 4.69 -20.16 -5.45
N PRO A 56 3.90 -21.24 -5.60
CA PRO A 56 4.07 -22.18 -6.70
C PRO A 56 3.78 -21.55 -8.07
N ASP A 57 2.84 -20.62 -8.13
CA ASP A 57 2.42 -19.95 -9.37
C ASP A 57 1.80 -18.57 -9.11
N THR A 58 1.66 -17.78 -10.18
CA THR A 58 1.14 -16.40 -10.11
C THR A 58 -0.33 -16.33 -9.70
N ARG A 59 -1.17 -17.31 -10.06
CA ARG A 59 -2.59 -17.32 -9.69
C ARG A 59 -2.74 -17.53 -8.19
N THR A 60 -1.99 -18.47 -7.61
CA THR A 60 -1.94 -18.71 -6.16
C THR A 60 -1.47 -17.45 -5.42
N ALA A 61 -0.41 -16.81 -5.89
CA ALA A 61 0.08 -15.57 -5.30
C ALA A 61 -1.00 -14.46 -5.32
N ARG A 62 -1.66 -14.26 -6.47
CA ARG A 62 -2.72 -13.25 -6.64
C ARG A 62 -3.88 -13.49 -5.69
N LEU A 63 -4.37 -14.73 -5.58
CA LEU A 63 -5.49 -15.07 -4.70
C LEU A 63 -5.11 -14.90 -3.21
N ALA A 64 -3.90 -15.29 -2.82
CA ALA A 64 -3.41 -15.12 -1.46
C ALA A 64 -3.33 -13.63 -1.08
N VAL A 65 -2.73 -12.81 -1.94
CA VAL A 65 -2.63 -11.35 -1.74
C VAL A 65 -4.01 -10.71 -1.74
N PHE A 66 -4.90 -11.08 -2.65
CA PHE A 66 -6.27 -10.55 -2.70
C PHE A 66 -7.05 -10.84 -1.41
N ARG A 67 -7.05 -12.11 -0.98
CA ARG A 67 -7.71 -12.50 0.27
C ARG A 67 -7.13 -11.74 1.48
N TRP A 68 -5.82 -11.60 1.51
CA TRP A 68 -5.14 -10.90 2.60
C TRP A 68 -5.48 -9.41 2.61
N ILE A 69 -5.43 -8.71 1.47
CA ILE A 69 -5.67 -7.27 1.40
C ILE A 69 -7.14 -6.93 1.70
N THR A 70 -8.08 -7.78 1.26
CA THR A 70 -9.49 -7.64 1.63
C THR A 70 -9.66 -7.73 3.14
N ARG A 71 -9.08 -8.74 3.79
CA ARG A 71 -9.15 -8.88 5.25
C ARG A 71 -8.45 -7.72 5.96
N TYR A 72 -7.28 -7.29 5.47
CA TYR A 72 -6.52 -6.17 6.03
C TYR A 72 -7.38 -4.90 6.07
N ASN A 73 -8.01 -4.54 4.95
CA ASN A 73 -8.79 -3.30 4.86
C ASN A 73 -10.17 -3.37 5.52
N THR A 74 -10.82 -4.54 5.57
CA THR A 74 -12.22 -4.67 6.03
C THR A 74 -12.37 -5.22 7.44
N ARG A 75 -11.35 -5.90 7.99
CA ARG A 75 -11.48 -6.64 9.26
C ARG A 75 -10.31 -6.42 10.24
N ARG A 76 -9.10 -6.15 9.76
CA ARG A 76 -7.92 -6.05 10.64
C ARG A 76 -8.01 -4.79 11.49
N ARG A 77 -7.96 -4.95 12.82
CA ARG A 77 -7.94 -3.83 13.75
C ARG A 77 -6.52 -3.30 13.92
N HIS A 78 -6.36 -1.98 13.86
CA HIS A 78 -5.08 -1.30 14.07
C HIS A 78 -5.15 -0.42 15.31
N SER A 79 -4.19 -0.56 16.24
CA SER A 79 -4.14 0.26 17.46
C SER A 79 -4.07 1.75 17.15
N ARG A 80 -3.29 2.14 16.13
CA ARG A 80 -3.21 3.53 15.63
C ARG A 80 -4.54 4.08 15.09
N LEU A 81 -5.47 3.21 14.70
CA LEU A 81 -6.79 3.57 14.18
C LEU A 81 -7.89 3.39 15.24
N GLY A 82 -7.54 3.44 16.53
CA GLY A 82 -8.50 3.23 17.62
C GLY A 82 -9.10 1.81 17.62
N HIS A 83 -8.32 0.82 17.19
CA HIS A 83 -8.76 -0.58 17.04
C HIS A 83 -9.92 -0.79 16.05
N THR A 84 -10.03 0.07 15.03
CA THR A 84 -10.96 -0.11 13.90
C THR A 84 -10.23 -0.63 12.66
N SER A 85 -11.00 -1.07 11.66
CA SER A 85 -10.46 -1.46 10.35
C SER A 85 -10.10 -0.22 9.52
N PRO A 86 -9.15 -0.29 8.57
CA PRO A 86 -8.80 0.84 7.72
C PRO A 86 -10.02 1.45 7.01
N ILE A 87 -10.91 0.62 6.45
CA ILE A 87 -12.12 1.13 5.78
C ILE A 87 -13.07 1.80 6.76
N ASP A 88 -13.28 1.23 7.95
CA ASP A 88 -14.19 1.83 8.93
C ASP A 88 -13.63 3.14 9.48
N TYR A 89 -12.31 3.20 9.67
CA TYR A 89 -11.60 4.42 10.04
C TYR A 89 -11.84 5.53 8.99
N GLU A 90 -11.54 5.25 7.71
CA GLU A 90 -11.71 6.21 6.61
C GLU A 90 -13.15 6.69 6.42
N LYS A 91 -14.14 5.80 6.64
CA LYS A 91 -15.56 6.15 6.63
C LYS A 91 -15.94 7.10 7.75
N THR A 92 -15.32 6.95 8.92
CA THR A 92 -15.63 7.76 10.11
C THR A 92 -14.89 9.10 10.07
N THR A 93 -13.69 9.15 9.48
CA THR A 93 -12.86 10.37 9.39
C THR A 93 -13.14 11.22 8.15
N GLY A 94 -14.10 10.83 7.29
CA GLY A 94 -14.54 11.62 6.13
C GLY A 94 -13.50 11.74 5.00
N SER A 95 -12.38 11.02 5.08
CA SER A 95 -11.30 11.06 4.09
C SER A 95 -11.72 10.43 2.75
N LEU A 96 -12.67 9.49 2.76
CA LEU A 96 -13.28 8.93 1.54
C LEU A 96 -14.19 9.92 0.77
N THR A 97 -14.66 11.00 1.41
CA THR A 97 -15.53 12.01 0.76
C THR A 97 -14.74 13.09 0.00
N ALA A 98 -13.42 13.15 0.12
CA ALA A 98 -12.59 14.16 -0.52
C ALA A 98 -11.97 13.72 -1.86
N ALA A 99 -12.27 12.50 -2.34
CA ALA A 99 -11.64 11.89 -3.52
C ALA A 99 -12.63 11.47 -4.62
N ALA A 100 -13.88 11.93 -4.58
CA ALA A 100 -14.88 11.76 -5.64
C ALA A 100 -15.16 13.11 -6.32
#